data_AF-A0A842SNY5-F1
#
_entry.id   AF-A0A842SNY5-F1
#
_cell.length_a   1.000
_cell.length_b   1.000
_cell.length_c   1.000
_cell.angle_alpha   90.00
_cell.angle_beta   90.00
_cell.angle_gamma   90.00
#
_symmetry.space_group_name_H-M   'P 1'
#
loop_
_entity.id
_entity.type
_entity.pdbx_description
1 polymer ?
#
loop_
_entity_poly.entity_id
_entity_poly.type
_entity_poly.pdbx_seq_one_letter_code
_entity_poly.pdbx_strand_id
1 'polypeptide(L)' 'MSENTDLTHVQERVYEMIGEREVMCKQIPQKLSGAIPALVEKGLVEIVKKRTSPFTEKTAKYVRRK' A
#
# COMPACT_ATOMS: atom_id res chain seq x y z
N MET A 1 3.79 -20.16 -8.66
CA MET A 1 3.32 -20.36 -7.28
C MET A 1 2.28 -19.30 -7.02
N SER A 2 0.99 -19.64 -7.12
CA SER A 2 -0.08 -18.70 -6.80
C SER A 2 -0.39 -18.90 -5.32
N GLU A 3 0.15 -18.03 -4.47
CA GLU A 3 -0.28 -17.97 -3.07
C GLU A 3 -1.76 -17.63 -3.07
N ASN A 4 -2.58 -18.61 -2.70
CA ASN A 4 -4.03 -18.51 -2.57
C ASN A 4 -4.33 -17.62 -1.36
N THR A 5 -4.12 -16.31 -1.54
CA THR A 5 -4.39 -15.35 -0.48
C THR A 5 -5.87 -15.07 -0.51
N ASP A 6 -6.58 -15.56 0.50
CA ASP A 6 -7.98 -15.21 0.74
C ASP A 6 -8.02 -13.71 1.06
N LEU A 7 -8.30 -12.91 0.03
CA LEU A 7 -8.43 -11.47 0.09
C LEU A 7 -9.90 -11.12 -0.06
N THR A 8 -10.37 -10.19 0.76
CA THR A 8 -11.68 -9.59 0.51
C THR A 8 -11.63 -8.73 -0.75
N HIS A 9 -12.76 -8.51 -1.41
CA HIS A 9 -12.84 -7.62 -2.57
C HIS A 9 -12.23 -6.23 -2.34
N VAL A 10 -12.29 -5.71 -1.10
CA VAL A 10 -11.67 -4.43 -0.73
C VAL A 10 -10.14 -4.55 -0.72
N GLN A 11 -9.62 -5.64 -0.17
CA GLN A 11 -8.18 -5.91 -0.13
C GLN A 11 -7.63 -6.16 -1.52
N GLU A 12 -8.31 -6.97 -2.34
CA GLU A 12 -7.97 -7.17 -3.76
C GLU A 12 -7.91 -5.84 -4.49
N ARG A 13 -8.95 -5.00 -4.33
CA ARG A 13 -9.01 -3.72 -5.01
C ARG A 13 -7.86 -2.79 -4.61
N VAL A 14 -7.53 -2.72 -3.32
CA VAL A 14 -6.38 -1.92 -2.86
C VAL A 14 -5.07 -2.51 -3.36
N TYR A 15 -4.94 -3.83 -3.35
CA TYR A 15 -3.76 -4.51 -3.86
C TYR A 15 -3.54 -4.20 -5.35
N GLU A 16 -4.59 -4.26 -6.17
CA GLU A 16 -4.61 -3.83 -7.57
C GLU A 16 -4.24 -2.36 -7.74
N MET A 17 -4.80 -1.46 -6.91
CA MET A 17 -4.50 -0.02 -6.97
C MET A 17 -3.02 0.29 -6.72
N ILE A 18 -2.36 -0.48 -5.86
CA ILE A 18 -0.91 -0.35 -5.64
C ILE A 18 -0.17 -0.77 -6.92
N GLY A 19 -0.55 -1.91 -7.52
CA GLY A 19 0.06 -2.37 -8.77
C GLY A 19 1.56 -2.64 -8.63
N GLU A 20 2.32 -2.43 -9.71
CA GLU A 20 3.79 -2.60 -9.72
C GLU A 20 4.54 -1.39 -9.15
N ARG A 21 3.84 -0.29 -8.87
CA ARG A 21 4.45 0.96 -8.39
C ARG A 21 4.14 1.15 -6.91
N GLU A 22 4.91 1.99 -6.26
CA GLU A 22 4.53 2.45 -4.93
C GLU A 22 3.48 3.56 -5.03
N VAL A 23 2.53 3.55 -4.10
CA VAL A 23 1.44 4.51 -4.03
C VAL A 23 1.49 5.21 -2.68
N MET A 24 1.38 6.54 -2.67
CA MET A 24 1.34 7.28 -1.41
C MET A 24 0.07 6.90 -0.64
N CYS A 25 0.16 6.67 0.68
CA CYS A 25 -1.01 6.29 1.48
C CYS A 25 -2.17 7.31 1.36
N LYS A 26 -1.86 8.59 1.11
CA LYS A 26 -2.86 9.65 0.91
C LYS A 26 -3.63 9.54 -0.41
N GLN A 27 -3.09 8.85 -1.41
CA GLN A 27 -3.76 8.61 -2.70
C GLN A 27 -4.78 7.48 -2.62
N ILE A 28 -4.67 6.61 -1.60
CA ILE A 28 -5.67 5.56 -1.35
C ILE A 28 -6.88 6.22 -0.67
N PRO A 29 -8.10 6.06 -1.22
CA PRO A 29 -9.31 6.61 -0.62
C PRO A 29 -9.46 6.16 0.84
N GLN A 30 -9.86 7.06 1.74
CA GLN A 30 -9.99 6.74 3.17
C GLN A 30 -10.86 5.51 3.43
N LYS A 31 -11.96 5.35 2.67
CA LYS A 31 -12.86 4.17 2.73
C LYS A 31 -12.17 2.83 2.43
N LEU A 32 -11.04 2.85 1.75
CA LEU A 32 -10.23 1.67 1.40
C LEU A 32 -8.97 1.56 2.27
N SER A 33 -8.61 2.59 3.02
CA SER A 33 -7.35 2.65 3.78
C SER A 33 -7.24 1.56 4.86
N GLY A 34 -8.37 1.07 5.38
CA GLY A 34 -8.42 -0.05 6.32
C GLY A 34 -7.94 -1.39 5.76
N ALA A 35 -7.86 -1.54 4.44
CA ALA A 35 -7.27 -2.73 3.84
C ALA A 35 -5.73 -2.72 3.88
N ILE A 36 -5.09 -1.55 3.99
CA ILE A 36 -3.62 -1.45 3.99
C ILE A 36 -3.01 -2.21 5.17
N PRO A 37 -3.43 -2.01 6.44
CA PRO A 37 -2.90 -2.77 7.57
C PRO A 37 -3.08 -4.29 7.39
N ALA A 38 -4.24 -4.74 6.92
CA ALA A 38 -4.51 -6.16 6.72
C ALA A 38 -3.61 -6.78 5.62
N LEU A 39 -3.33 -6.03 4.55
CA LEU A 39 -2.38 -6.46 3.51
C LEU A 39 -0.93 -6.51 4.04
N VAL A 40 -0.57 -5.60 4.94
CA VAL A 40 0.75 -5.59 5.61
C VAL A 40 0.88 -6.79 6.54
N GLU A 41 -0.14 -7.10 7.34
CA GLU A 41 -0.19 -8.26 8.23
C GLU A 41 -0.09 -9.59 7.46
N LYS A 42 -0.73 -9.66 6.29
CA LYS A 42 -0.59 -10.80 5.35
C LYS A 42 0.76 -10.84 4.63
N GLY A 43 1.63 -9.84 4.81
CA GLY A 43 2.94 -9.78 4.20
C GLY A 43 2.96 -9.49 2.69
N LEU A 44 1.82 -9.10 2.10
CA LEU A 44 1.69 -8.82 0.67
C LEU A 44 2.21 -7.44 0.26
N VAL A 45 2.17 -6.49 1.20
CA VAL A 45 2.62 -5.12 0.97
C VAL A 45 3.41 -4.64 2.18
N GLU A 46 4.18 -3.57 1.97
CA GLU A 46 4.90 -2.91 3.04
C GLU A 46 4.74 -1.39 2.95
N ILE A 47 4.92 -0.72 4.09
CA ILE A 47 4.86 0.74 4.19
C ILE A 47 6.29 1.27 4.30
N VAL A 48 6.68 2.09 3.34
CA VAL A 48 7.98 2.78 3.31
C VAL A 48 7.77 4.28 3.51
N LYS A 49 8.70 4.92 4.24
CA LYS A 49 8.74 6.39 4.35
C LYS A 49 9.78 6.95 3.40
N LYS A 50 9.39 7.90 2.55
CA LYS A 50 10.28 8.55 1.58
C LYS A 50 10.19 10.06 1.69
N ARG A 51 11.29 10.76 1.40
CA ARG A 51 11.28 12.23 1.26
C ARG A 51 10.47 12.60 0.03
N THR A 52 9.63 13.62 0.16
CA THR A 52 8.80 14.08 -0.95
C THR A 52 9.57 14.99 -1.92
N SER A 53 10.70 15.56 -1.47
CA SER A 53 11.57 16.42 -2.26
C SER A 53 13.00 16.38 -1.68
N PRO A 54 14.05 16.53 -2.51
CA PRO A 54 15.43 16.66 -2.04
C PRO A 54 15.66 17.87 -1.12
N PHE A 55 14.82 18.90 -1.25
CA PHE A 55 14.99 20.20 -0.60
C PHE A 55 14.19 20.36 0.69
N THR A 56 13.39 19.36 1.07
CA THR A 56 12.56 19.42 2.28
C THR A 56 12.74 18.17 3.11
N GLU A 57 12.75 18.31 4.44
CA GLU A 57 12.72 17.17 5.36
C GLU A 57 11.35 16.48 5.42
N LYS A 58 10.37 17.01 4.68
CA LYS A 58 9.03 16.44 4.58
C LYS A 58 9.09 15.02 4.01
N THR A 59 8.56 14.09 4.79
CA THR A 59 8.41 12.69 4.38
C THR A 59 6.94 12.35 4.17
N ALA A 60 6.69 11.37 3.31
CA ALA A 60 5.39 10.76 3.11
C ALA A 60 5.51 9.23 3.24
N LYS A 61 4.39 8.62 3.63
CA LYS A 61 4.24 7.17 3.66
C LYS A 61 3.76 6.69 2.30
N TYR A 62 4.44 5.67 1.77
CA TYR A 62 4.10 4.98 0.54
C TYR A 62 3.87 3.51 0.86
N VAL A 63 2.96 2.89 0.13
CA VAL A 63 2.70 1.46 0.16
C VAL A 63 3.25 0.88 -1.13
N ARG A 64 3.99 -0.23 -1.04
CA ARG A 64 4.43 -1.00 -2.20
C ARG A 64 4.16 -2.48 -1.97
N ARG A 65 3.97 -3.23 -3.05
CA ARG A 65 3.89 -4.70 -2.98
C ARG A 65 5.24 -5.27 -2.54
N LYS A 66 5.20 -6.37 -1.79
CA LYS A 66 6.37 -7.10 -1.34
C LYS A 66 6.75 -8.19 -2.35
#